data_AF-A0A7Y2E389-F1
#
_entry.id   AF-A0A7Y2E389-F1
#
_cell.length_a   1.000
_cell.length_b   1.000
_cell.length_c   1.000
_cell.angle_alpha   90.00
_cell.angle_beta   90.00
_cell.angle_gamma   90.00
#
_symmetry.space_group_name_H-M   'P 1'
#
loop_
_entity.id
_entity.type
_entity.pdbx_description
1 polymer ?
#
loop_
_entity_poly.entity_id
_entity_poly.type
_entity_poly.pdbx_seq_one_letter_code
_entity_poly.pdbx_strand_id
1 'polypeptide(L)'
;MTISDLMPAHLVEDTPDTPDAADAPGASSALRRPGHDMYPAGTTTLESGTDLYLYFELYGSGASAARPATLRIQAALVPDTDRGDGRLERLLGGIFADADRAPVSVDFSESVSTDVVHRYLILRTDGLDPGHYTVAIRVTDPETDHTTQSTRTIELTEQVED
;
A
#
# COMPACT_ATOMS: atom_id res chain seq x y z
N MET A 1 -12.00 -10.88 5.74
CA MET A 1 -11.31 -9.78 5.04
C MET A 1 -10.14 -10.34 4.24
N THR A 2 -9.98 -9.92 3.00
CA THR A 2 -8.85 -10.27 2.13
C THR A 2 -8.31 -9.01 1.48
N ILE A 3 -6.99 -8.92 1.37
CA ILE A 3 -6.30 -7.81 0.69
C ILE A 3 -5.87 -8.24 -0.72
N SER A 4 -5.94 -7.33 -1.68
CA SER A 4 -5.38 -7.54 -3.02
C SER A 4 -3.85 -7.64 -2.98
N ASP A 5 -3.27 -8.01 -4.12
CA ASP A 5 -1.85 -7.74 -4.34
C ASP A 5 -1.60 -6.23 -4.25
N LEU A 6 -0.45 -5.87 -3.68
CA LEU A 6 -0.02 -4.48 -3.57
C LEU A 6 0.40 -3.98 -4.96
N MET A 7 -0.09 -2.82 -5.38
CA MET A 7 0.23 -2.24 -6.68
C MET A 7 1.05 -0.95 -6.50
N PRO A 8 2.37 -0.97 -6.79
CA PRO A 8 3.17 0.23 -6.89
C PRO A 8 2.69 1.10 -8.04
N ALA A 9 2.67 2.40 -7.81
CA ALA A 9 2.30 3.42 -8.79
C ALA A 9 3.32 4.55 -8.77
N HIS A 10 3.44 5.25 -9.90
CA HIS A 10 4.16 6.52 -9.98
C HIS A 10 3.35 7.65 -9.34
N LEU A 11 2.02 7.55 -9.41
CA LEU A 11 1.10 8.54 -8.91
C LEU A 11 -0.26 7.88 -8.67
N VAL A 12 -0.95 8.30 -7.60
CA VAL A 12 -2.36 8.03 -7.37
C VAL A 12 -3.02 9.37 -7.07
N GLU A 13 -4.08 9.70 -7.83
CA GLU A 13 -4.85 10.92 -7.68
C GLU A 13 -6.26 10.58 -7.21
N ASP A 14 -6.76 11.32 -6.22
CA ASP A 14 -8.15 11.23 -5.81
C ASP A 14 -9.04 11.75 -6.94
N THR A 15 -10.00 10.93 -7.36
CA THR A 15 -11.01 11.36 -8.33
C THR A 15 -12.33 11.61 -7.62
N PRO A 16 -13.09 12.64 -8.04
CA PRO A 16 -14.46 12.78 -7.59
C PRO A 16 -15.24 11.53 -8.03
N ASP A 17 -16.01 10.94 -7.11
CA ASP A 17 -16.99 9.88 -7.39
C ASP A 17 -18.06 10.43 -8.35
N THR A 18 -17.71 10.54 -9.62
CA THR A 18 -18.59 10.97 -10.69
C THR A 18 -18.86 9.75 -11.56
N PRO A 19 -20.06 9.16 -11.47
CA PRO A 19 -20.37 7.90 -12.12
C PRO A 19 -20.39 7.94 -13.66
N ASP A 20 -20.06 9.06 -14.30
CA ASP A 20 -20.32 9.30 -15.73
C ASP A 20 -19.20 10.06 -16.48
N ALA A 21 -17.95 10.05 -16.00
CA ALA A 21 -16.84 10.49 -16.85
C ALA A 21 -16.52 9.39 -17.88
N ALA A 22 -17.40 9.28 -18.89
CA ALA A 22 -17.24 8.43 -20.05
C ALA A 22 -15.81 8.54 -20.60
N ASP A 23 -15.17 7.38 -20.76
CA ASP A 23 -13.84 7.21 -21.33
C ASP A 23 -13.64 8.13 -22.54
N ALA A 24 -12.90 9.22 -22.35
CA ALA A 24 -12.37 9.96 -23.48
C ALA A 24 -11.41 9.00 -24.21
N PRO A 25 -11.73 8.54 -25.44
CA PRO A 25 -10.92 7.56 -26.11
C PRO A 25 -9.64 8.25 -26.60
N GLY A 26 -8.54 7.98 -25.89
CA GLY A 26 -7.19 8.37 -26.29
C GLY A 26 -6.49 9.23 -25.25
N ALA A 27 -5.52 8.61 -24.55
CA ALA A 27 -4.40 9.22 -23.81
C ALA A 27 -4.30 8.90 -22.30
N SER A 28 -5.14 8.06 -21.71
CA SER A 28 -4.94 7.68 -20.31
C SER A 28 -4.16 6.37 -20.19
N SER A 29 -2.88 6.46 -19.81
CA SER A 29 -2.14 5.35 -19.19
C SER A 29 -2.61 5.07 -17.75
N ALA A 30 -3.58 5.84 -17.25
CA ALA A 30 -4.10 5.68 -15.91
C ALA A 30 -5.10 4.51 -15.82
N LEU A 31 -4.92 3.69 -14.80
CA LEU A 31 -5.89 2.69 -14.36
C LEU A 31 -6.87 3.35 -13.40
N ARG A 32 -8.15 3.37 -13.77
CA ARG A 32 -9.22 3.94 -12.94
C ARG A 32 -9.80 2.91 -11.97
N ARG A 33 -10.01 3.33 -10.73
CA ARG A 33 -10.72 2.62 -9.65
C ARG A 33 -11.68 3.58 -8.95
N PRO A 34 -12.69 3.07 -8.21
CA PRO A 34 -13.56 3.94 -7.44
C PRO A 34 -12.76 4.90 -6.55
N GLY A 35 -12.99 6.21 -6.73
CA GLY A 35 -12.29 7.29 -6.04
C GLY A 35 -10.83 7.54 -6.45
N HIS A 36 -10.24 6.81 -7.40
CA HIS A 36 -8.81 6.94 -7.72
C HIS A 36 -8.49 6.79 -9.21
N ASP A 37 -7.70 7.73 -9.76
CA ASP A 37 -6.95 7.54 -11.00
C ASP A 37 -5.51 7.18 -10.63
N MET A 38 -5.00 6.07 -11.15
CA MET A 38 -3.69 5.55 -10.77
C MET A 38 -2.80 5.42 -12.00
N TYR A 39 -1.51 5.66 -11.84
CA TYR A 39 -0.51 5.48 -12.88
C TYR A 39 0.43 4.35 -12.45
N PRO A 40 0.12 3.07 -12.76
CA PRO A 40 0.87 1.94 -12.25
C PRO A 40 2.34 2.01 -12.67
N ALA A 41 3.23 1.63 -11.76
CA ALA A 41 4.62 1.47 -12.12
C ALA A 41 4.76 0.24 -13.02
N GLY A 42 5.35 0.43 -14.21
CA GLY A 42 5.60 -0.67 -15.15
C GLY A 42 6.64 -1.68 -14.62
N THR A 43 7.38 -1.29 -13.58
CA THR A 43 8.41 -2.09 -12.92
C THR A 43 8.27 -1.95 -11.39
N THR A 44 8.99 -2.80 -10.65
CA THR A 44 9.14 -2.66 -9.18
C THR A 44 10.41 -1.92 -8.80
N THR A 45 11.03 -1.21 -9.75
CA THR A 45 12.29 -0.50 -9.57
C THR A 45 11.98 0.99 -9.49
N LEU A 46 12.45 1.64 -8.43
CA LEU A 46 12.20 3.05 -8.10
C LEU A 46 13.53 3.72 -7.77
N GLU A 47 13.69 4.99 -8.09
CA GLU A 47 14.85 5.75 -7.64
C GLU A 47 14.72 6.04 -6.14
N SER A 48 15.83 5.89 -5.40
CA SER A 48 15.87 6.32 -4.00
C SER A 48 15.56 7.81 -3.91
N GLY A 49 14.81 8.21 -2.87
CA GLY A 49 14.28 9.57 -2.71
C GLY A 49 12.99 9.85 -3.49
N THR A 50 12.50 8.90 -4.31
CA THR A 50 11.18 9.02 -4.92
C THR A 50 10.11 8.41 -4.00
N ASP A 51 9.02 9.13 -3.78
CA ASP A 51 7.87 8.64 -3.05
C ASP A 51 7.30 7.37 -3.70
N LEU A 52 7.10 6.33 -2.89
CA LEU A 52 6.44 5.11 -3.32
C LEU A 52 4.93 5.22 -3.06
N TYR A 53 4.15 5.33 -4.13
CA TYR A 53 2.70 5.21 -4.07
C TYR A 53 2.31 3.74 -4.12
N LEU A 54 1.53 3.30 -3.14
CA LEU A 54 1.14 1.90 -3.00
C LEU A 54 -0.38 1.78 -2.87
N TYR A 55 -1.02 1.29 -3.92
CA TYR A 55 -2.46 1.04 -3.93
C TYR A 55 -2.80 -0.39 -3.53
N PHE A 56 -3.92 -0.57 -2.83
CA PHE A 56 -4.48 -1.88 -2.49
C PHE A 56 -6.01 -1.82 -2.32
N GLU A 57 -6.64 -2.98 -2.45
CA GLU A 57 -8.07 -3.17 -2.22
C GLU A 57 -8.28 -4.13 -1.05
N LEU A 58 -9.22 -3.82 -0.18
CA LEU A 58 -9.70 -4.74 0.85
C LEU A 58 -11.11 -5.18 0.52
N TYR A 59 -11.35 -6.47 0.61
CA TYR A 59 -12.65 -7.09 0.37
C TYR A 59 -13.14 -7.81 1.61
N GLY A 60 -14.46 -7.84 1.80
CA GLY A 60 -15.09 -8.54 2.91
C GLY A 60 -14.69 -7.96 4.25
N SER A 61 -14.73 -6.62 4.36
CA SER A 61 -14.58 -5.91 5.63
C SER A 61 -15.81 -6.09 6.52
N GLY A 62 -16.96 -6.48 5.94
CA GLY A 62 -18.24 -6.54 6.62
C GLY A 62 -18.84 -5.16 6.90
N ALA A 63 -18.18 -4.09 6.47
CA ALA A 63 -18.65 -2.73 6.67
C ALA A 63 -19.77 -2.36 5.71
N SER A 64 -20.68 -1.51 6.16
CA SER A 64 -21.77 -0.96 5.37
C SER A 64 -22.16 0.42 5.90
N ALA A 65 -22.97 1.16 5.14
CA ALA A 65 -23.51 2.45 5.59
C ALA A 65 -24.27 2.35 6.92
N ALA A 66 -24.92 1.21 7.21
CA ALA A 66 -25.65 0.98 8.45
C ALA A 66 -24.76 0.46 9.60
N ARG A 67 -23.60 -0.10 9.27
CA ARG A 67 -22.65 -0.68 10.21
C ARG A 67 -21.22 -0.40 9.72
N PRO A 68 -20.69 0.81 9.97
CA PRO A 68 -19.31 1.11 9.61
C PRO A 68 -18.36 0.25 10.45
N ALA A 69 -17.18 -0.05 9.91
CA ALA A 69 -16.10 -0.69 10.63
C ALA A 69 -14.96 0.31 10.83
N THR A 70 -14.16 0.12 11.88
CA THR A 70 -12.89 0.84 12.05
C THR A 70 -11.76 -0.12 11.74
N LEU A 71 -10.94 0.17 10.75
CA LEU A 71 -9.79 -0.65 10.38
C LEU A 71 -8.51 0.00 10.90
N ARG A 72 -7.57 -0.80 11.40
CA ARG A 72 -6.19 -0.37 11.64
C ARG A 72 -5.33 -0.79 10.47
N ILE A 73 -4.70 0.17 9.80
CA ILE A 73 -3.84 -0.03 8.64
C ILE A 73 -2.41 0.25 9.09
N GLN A 74 -1.55 -0.74 8.91
CA GLN A 74 -0.13 -0.63 9.18
C GLN A 74 0.65 -0.94 7.90
N ALA A 75 1.69 -0.17 7.60
CA ALA A 75 2.60 -0.44 6.52
C ALA A 75 4.04 -0.28 6.98
N ALA A 76 4.93 -1.06 6.38
CA ALA A 76 6.36 -0.97 6.63
C ALA A 76 7.15 -1.25 5.35
N LEU A 77 8.24 -0.51 5.17
CA LEU A 77 9.26 -0.80 4.18
C LEU A 77 10.50 -1.33 4.91
N VAL A 78 10.96 -2.52 4.53
CA VAL A 78 12.08 -3.17 5.20
C VAL A 78 13.13 -3.65 4.21
N PRO A 79 14.43 -3.43 4.47
CA PRO A 79 15.47 -3.96 3.60
C PRO A 79 15.41 -5.49 3.54
N ASP A 80 15.51 -6.06 2.34
CA ASP A 80 15.58 -7.50 2.10
C ASP A 80 17.00 -7.99 2.40
N THR A 81 17.38 -8.02 3.68
CA THR A 81 18.75 -8.35 4.09
C THR A 81 19.04 -9.85 4.07
N ASP A 82 18.03 -10.72 3.97
CA ASP A 82 18.20 -12.17 3.96
C ASP A 82 16.89 -12.87 3.50
N ARG A 83 16.88 -13.40 2.27
CA ARG A 83 15.78 -14.18 1.66
C ARG A 83 15.64 -15.59 2.26
N GLY A 84 15.52 -15.68 3.58
CA GLY A 84 15.28 -16.94 4.29
C GLY A 84 13.79 -17.17 4.57
N ASP A 85 13.29 -18.35 4.22
CA ASP A 85 11.89 -18.76 4.40
C ASP A 85 11.48 -18.61 5.89
N GLY A 86 10.59 -17.64 6.17
CA GLY A 86 10.02 -17.40 7.51
C GLY A 86 10.69 -16.31 8.36
N ARG A 87 11.80 -15.70 7.92
CA ARG A 87 12.41 -14.56 8.64
C ARG A 87 11.59 -13.28 8.45
N LEU A 88 11.08 -13.06 7.25
CA LEU A 88 10.25 -11.90 6.93
C LEU A 88 8.99 -11.85 7.79
N GLU A 89 8.27 -12.96 7.95
CA GLU A 89 7.03 -13.00 8.75
C GLU A 89 7.30 -12.66 10.23
N ARG A 90 8.40 -13.15 10.79
CA ARG A 90 8.84 -12.82 12.15
C ARG A 90 9.27 -11.37 12.27
N LEU A 91 10.00 -10.86 11.27
CA LEU A 91 10.44 -9.47 11.19
C LEU A 91 9.22 -8.53 11.15
N LEU A 92 8.26 -8.82 10.26
CA LEU A 92 7.01 -8.07 10.14
C LEU A 92 6.17 -8.15 11.40
N GLY A 93 6.08 -9.32 12.05
CA GLY A 93 5.46 -9.46 13.36
C GLY A 93 6.08 -8.54 14.40
N GLY A 94 7.41 -8.42 14.41
CA GLY A 94 8.14 -7.50 15.29
C GLY A 94 7.94 -6.02 14.94
N ILE A 95 7.94 -5.67 13.66
CA ILE A 95 7.77 -4.28 13.19
C ILE A 95 6.36 -3.77 13.46
N PHE A 96 5.34 -4.59 13.20
CA PHE A 96 3.96 -4.19 13.48
C PHE A 96 3.62 -4.17 14.97
N ALA A 97 4.46 -4.78 15.82
CA ALA A 97 4.41 -4.64 17.26
C ALA A 97 5.20 -3.43 17.77
N ASP A 98 6.20 -2.97 17.02
CA ASP A 98 7.15 -1.92 17.41
C ASP A 98 7.59 -1.15 16.15
N ALA A 99 6.86 -0.07 15.86
CA ALA A 99 6.96 0.70 14.61
C ALA A 99 8.34 1.35 14.40
N ASP A 100 9.14 1.51 15.47
CA ASP A 100 10.49 2.08 15.45
C ASP A 100 11.53 1.14 14.80
N ARG A 101 11.14 -0.09 14.45
CA ARG A 101 12.06 -1.11 13.88
C ARG A 101 12.17 -1.09 12.36
N ALA A 102 11.33 -0.32 11.67
CA ALA A 102 11.41 -0.17 10.22
C ALA A 102 11.87 1.25 9.86
N PRO A 103 12.70 1.40 8.82
CA PRO A 103 13.15 2.71 8.37
C PRO A 103 11.99 3.58 7.87
N VAL A 104 10.93 2.96 7.34
CA VAL A 104 9.66 3.64 7.01
C VAL A 104 8.52 2.79 7.56
N SER A 105 7.68 3.40 8.39
CA SER A 105 6.47 2.79 8.92
C SER A 105 5.31 3.79 8.96
N VAL A 106 4.10 3.27 8.78
CA VAL A 106 2.85 4.01 8.85
C VAL A 106 1.87 3.19 9.69
N ASP A 107 1.16 3.83 10.62
CA ASP A 107 0.14 3.21 11.47
C ASP A 107 -0.98 4.21 11.71
N PHE A 108 -2.18 3.90 11.23
CA PHE A 108 -3.37 4.72 11.47
C PHE A 108 -4.63 3.87 11.52
N SER A 109 -5.69 4.46 12.07
CA SER A 109 -7.03 3.87 12.05
C SER A 109 -7.93 4.69 11.14
N GLU A 110 -8.83 4.00 10.45
CA GLU A 110 -9.75 4.60 9.50
C GLU A 110 -11.15 3.98 9.65
N SER A 111 -12.18 4.82 9.59
CA SER A 111 -13.56 4.35 9.52
C SER A 111 -13.99 4.13 8.08
N VAL A 112 -14.55 2.95 7.78
CA VAL A 112 -15.03 2.56 6.46
C VAL A 112 -16.50 2.18 6.52
N SER A 113 -17.25 2.52 5.47
CA SER A 113 -18.69 2.27 5.37
C SER A 113 -19.08 1.41 4.16
N THR A 114 -18.11 0.74 3.55
CA THR A 114 -18.27 -0.09 2.36
C THR A 114 -17.53 -1.42 2.55
N ASP A 115 -18.09 -2.49 1.98
CA ASP A 115 -17.49 -3.83 2.10
C ASP A 115 -16.20 -3.99 1.28
N VAL A 116 -16.07 -3.17 0.23
CA VAL A 116 -14.85 -2.99 -0.55
C VAL A 116 -14.25 -1.64 -0.23
N VAL A 117 -12.96 -1.62 0.12
CA VAL A 117 -12.22 -0.42 0.49
C VAL A 117 -11.06 -0.24 -0.48
N HIS A 118 -11.01 0.92 -1.13
CA HIS A 118 -9.95 1.33 -2.06
C HIS A 118 -9.04 2.33 -1.36
N ARG A 119 -7.75 2.02 -1.23
CA ARG A 119 -6.79 2.90 -0.54
C ARG A 119 -5.44 2.90 -1.21
N TYR A 120 -4.72 3.99 -1.00
CA TYR A 120 -3.30 4.08 -1.29
C TYR A 120 -2.54 4.65 -0.09
N LEU A 121 -1.25 4.35 -0.04
CA LEU A 121 -0.30 4.93 0.89
C LEU A 121 0.82 5.60 0.10
N ILE A 122 1.40 6.63 0.69
CA ILE A 122 2.62 7.27 0.19
C ILE A 122 3.73 6.95 1.21
N LEU A 123 4.72 6.17 0.78
CA LEU A 123 5.88 5.80 1.60
C LEU A 123 7.08 6.61 1.11
N ARG A 124 7.60 7.49 1.95
CA ARG A 124 8.79 8.29 1.63
C ARG A 124 10.02 7.41 1.66
N THR A 125 10.83 7.46 0.61
CA THR A 125 12.07 6.67 0.50
C THR A 125 13.33 7.51 0.66
N ASP A 126 13.17 8.78 1.07
CA ASP A 126 14.27 9.70 1.33
C ASP A 126 15.27 9.13 2.34
N GLY A 127 16.55 9.11 1.96
CA GLY A 127 17.64 8.63 2.82
C GLY A 127 17.74 7.12 2.95
N LEU A 128 16.98 6.35 2.16
CA LEU A 128 17.16 4.91 2.07
C LEU A 128 18.30 4.57 1.09
N ASP A 129 19.17 3.63 1.51
CA ASP A 129 20.22 3.13 0.62
C ASP A 129 19.61 2.35 -0.56
N PRO A 130 20.20 2.42 -1.76
CA PRO A 130 19.82 1.55 -2.87
C PRO A 130 19.88 0.07 -2.48
N GLY A 131 18.94 -0.73 -2.99
CA GLY A 131 18.86 -2.16 -2.72
C GLY A 131 17.46 -2.73 -2.82
N HIS A 132 17.31 -4.01 -2.45
CA HIS A 132 16.01 -4.66 -2.41
C HIS A 132 15.30 -4.39 -1.08
N TYR A 133 14.01 -4.09 -1.16
CA TYR A 133 13.16 -3.89 -0.01
C TYR A 133 11.88 -4.70 -0.16
N THR A 134 11.31 -5.10 0.97
CA THR A 134 9.95 -5.63 1.03
C THR A 134 9.04 -4.57 1.64
N VAL A 135 8.00 -4.22 0.90
CA VAL A 135 6.87 -3.48 1.45
C VAL A 135 5.89 -4.49 2.00
N ALA A 136 5.39 -4.24 3.20
CA ALA A 136 4.33 -5.03 3.82
C ALA A 136 3.19 -4.12 4.27
N ILE A 137 1.96 -4.53 3.99
CA ILE A 137 0.76 -3.93 4.55
C ILE A 137 0.05 -4.98 5.40
N ARG A 138 -0.34 -4.58 6.61
CA ARG A 138 -1.23 -5.32 7.49
C ARG A 138 -2.48 -4.51 7.74
N VAL A 139 -3.63 -5.15 7.64
CA VAL A 139 -4.91 -4.54 8.02
C VAL A 139 -5.59 -5.42 9.05
N THR A 140 -5.96 -4.81 10.17
CA THR A 140 -6.63 -5.47 11.29
C THR A 140 -7.98 -4.80 11.54
N ASP A 141 -9.03 -5.61 11.59
CA ASP A 141 -10.31 -5.22 12.16
C ASP A 141 -10.27 -5.52 13.67
N PRO A 142 -10.23 -4.50 14.55
CA PRO A 142 -10.13 -4.67 16.00
C PRO A 142 -11.43 -5.16 16.62
N GLU A 143 -12.58 -5.11 15.93
CA GLU A 143 -13.83 -5.66 16.46
C GLU A 143 -13.87 -7.18 16.35
N THR A 144 -13.27 -7.73 15.29
CA THR A 144 -13.29 -9.17 14.98
C THR A 144 -11.95 -9.86 15.20
N ASP A 145 -10.90 -9.11 15.55
CA ASP A 145 -9.49 -9.52 15.55
C ASP A 145 -9.01 -10.11 14.21
N HIS A 146 -9.77 -9.92 13.12
CA HIS A 146 -9.41 -10.44 11.81
C HIS A 146 -8.27 -9.61 11.24
N THR A 147 -7.16 -10.27 10.90
CA THR A 147 -6.01 -9.63 10.26
C THR A 147 -5.77 -10.22 8.88
N THR A 148 -5.49 -9.36 7.91
CA THR A 148 -5.00 -9.73 6.58
C THR A 148 -3.70 -9.00 6.29
N GLN A 149 -2.85 -9.57 5.43
CA GLN A 149 -1.53 -9.02 5.13
C GLN A 149 -1.18 -9.28 3.67
N SER A 150 -0.51 -8.31 3.05
CA SER A 150 0.08 -8.45 1.70
C SER A 150 1.51 -7.91 1.72
N THR A 151 2.36 -8.47 0.87
CA THR A 151 3.77 -8.08 0.76
C THR A 151 4.18 -7.96 -0.70
N ARG A 152 5.09 -7.04 -1.00
CA ARG A 152 5.67 -6.90 -2.33
C ARG A 152 7.12 -6.46 -2.24
N THR A 153 7.98 -7.10 -3.03
CA THR A 153 9.37 -6.69 -3.17
C THR A 153 9.49 -5.55 -4.17
N ILE A 154 10.34 -4.58 -3.85
CA ILE A 154 10.76 -3.48 -4.72
C ILE A 154 12.29 -3.41 -4.73
N GLU A 155 12.83 -2.68 -5.70
CA GLU A 155 14.24 -2.33 -5.78
C GLU A 155 14.36 -0.81 -5.80
N LEU A 156 15.17 -0.27 -4.89
CA LEU A 156 15.58 1.13 -4.90
C LEU A 156 16.92 1.25 -5.63
N THR A 157 17.00 2.10 -6.65
CA THR A 157 18.24 2.41 -7.37
C THR A 157 18.82 3.75 -6.94
N GLU A 158 20.08 3.99 -7.28
CA GLU A 158 20.68 5.32 -7.10
C GLU A 158 19.87 6.38 -7.87
N GLN A 159 19.71 7.54 -7.26
CA GLN A 159 19.16 8.70 -7.93
C GLN A 159 20.19 9.21 -8.94
N VAL A 160 19.80 9.36 -10.20
CA VAL A 160 20.66 9.97 -11.21
C VAL A 160 20.49 11.48 -11.08
N GLU A 161 21.55 12.17 -10.66
CA GLU A 161 21.60 13.64 -10.71
C GLU A 161 21.71 14.07 -12.18
N ASP A 162 20.63 14.66 -12.72
CA ASP A 162 20.61 15.31 -14.05
C ASP A 162 21.27 16.70 -14.04
#